data_AF-A0A1F7X243-F1
#
_entry.id   AF-A0A1F7X243-F1
#
_cell.length_a   1.000
_cell.length_b   1.000
_cell.length_c   1.000
_cell.angle_alpha   90.00
_cell.angle_beta   90.00
_cell.angle_gamma   90.00
#
_symmetry.space_group_name_H-M   'P 1'
#
loop_
_entity.id
_entity.type
_entity.pdbx_description
1 polymer ?
#
loop_
_entity_poly.entity_id
_entity_poly.type
_entity_poly.pdbx_seq_one_letter_code
_entity_poly.pdbx_strand_id
1 'polypeptide(L)' 'MDFTREPIIEKCEGCGKSLPEAGAQVCSVYLVPSSKWRIGNCPMATHIKKETKGDAFKLNPLKASKRGKK' A
#
# COMPACT_ATOMS: atom_id res chain seq x y z
N MET A 1 7.12 -19.32 22.68
CA MET A 1 6.47 -18.33 21.81
C MET A 1 7.03 -18.53 20.42
N ASP A 2 6.22 -19.11 19.54
CA ASP A 2 6.64 -19.62 18.24
C ASP A 2 6.57 -18.51 17.18
N PHE A 3 7.72 -18.07 16.69
CA PHE A 3 7.85 -17.05 15.64
C PHE A 3 7.85 -17.69 14.24
N THR A 4 6.87 -18.54 13.96
CA THR A 4 6.78 -19.19 12.65
C THR A 4 6.30 -18.19 11.60
N ARG A 5 7.11 -17.99 10.56
CA ARG A 5 6.78 -17.14 9.42
C ARG A 5 5.87 -17.90 8.46
N GLU A 6 4.67 -17.38 8.25
CA GLU A 6 3.70 -17.94 7.32
C GLU A 6 3.98 -17.46 5.88
N PRO A 7 3.66 -18.29 4.88
CA PRO A 7 3.79 -17.92 3.48
C PRO A 7 2.85 -16.77 3.12
N ILE A 8 3.18 -16.05 2.04
CA ILE A 8 2.30 -15.04 1.47
C ILE A 8 0.99 -15.67 1.03
N ILE A 9 -0.09 -14.90 1.11
CA ILE A 9 -1.40 -15.27 0.57
C ILE A 9 -1.53 -14.77 -0.87
N GLU A 10 -2.51 -15.29 -1.63
CA GLU A 10 -2.77 -14.88 -3.03
C GLU A 10 -2.88 -13.37 -3.21
N LYS A 11 -3.50 -12.68 -2.24
CA LYS A 11 -3.62 -11.20 -2.26
C LYS A 11 -2.27 -10.47 -2.18
N CYS A 12 -1.22 -11.14 -1.74
CA CYS A 12 0.11 -10.58 -1.60
C CYS A 12 1.00 -10.89 -2.81
N GLU A 13 0.53 -11.69 -3.77
CA GLU A 13 1.24 -11.93 -5.02
C GLU A 13 1.47 -10.61 -5.78
N GLY A 14 2.67 -10.45 -6.34
CA GLY A 14 3.07 -9.21 -7.02
C GLY A 14 3.45 -8.05 -6.08
N CYS A 15 3.52 -8.26 -4.76
CA CYS A 15 4.12 -7.30 -3.84
C CYS A 15 5.66 -7.36 -3.93
N GLY A 16 6.35 -6.22 -4.08
CA GLY A 16 7.82 -6.17 -4.17
C GLY A 16 8.56 -6.53 -2.87
N LYS A 17 7.84 -7.02 -1.86
CA LYS A 17 8.35 -7.43 -0.54
C LYS A 17 8.19 -8.94 -0.29
N SER A 18 7.70 -9.72 -1.26
CA SER A 18 7.71 -11.18 -1.19
C SER A 18 9.11 -11.69 -1.53
N LEU A 19 9.62 -12.61 -0.72
CA LEU A 19 10.91 -13.26 -0.92
C LEU A 19 10.70 -14.77 -0.90
N PRO A 20 11.35 -15.53 -1.78
CA PRO A 20 11.38 -16.98 -1.67
C PRO A 20 12.25 -17.38 -0.47
N GLU A 21 11.68 -18.08 0.50
CA GLU A 21 12.35 -18.61 1.70
C GLU A 21 11.94 -20.08 1.86
N ALA A 22 12.93 -20.97 1.93
CA ALA A 22 12.71 -22.42 2.11
C ALA A 22 11.70 -23.08 1.12
N GLY A 23 11.60 -22.55 -0.12
CA GLY A 23 10.72 -23.09 -1.17
C GLY A 23 9.30 -22.52 -1.17
N ALA A 24 8.97 -21.62 -0.24
CA ALA A 24 7.71 -20.87 -0.23
C ALA A 24 7.98 -19.37 -0.39
N GLN A 25 7.01 -18.63 -0.94
CA GLN A 25 7.10 -17.17 -0.92
C GLN A 25 6.63 -16.67 0.44
N VAL A 26 7.46 -15.88 1.13
CA VAL A 26 7.17 -15.28 2.44
C VAL A 26 7.27 -13.76 2.37
N CYS A 27 6.65 -13.06 3.34
CA CYS A 27 6.79 -11.62 3.44
C CYS A 27 8.06 -11.25 4.21
N SER A 28 8.92 -10.40 3.61
CA SER A 28 10.13 -9.89 4.26
C SER A 28 9.84 -9.04 5.51
N VAL A 29 8.67 -8.38 5.53
CA VAL A 29 8.28 -7.41 6.55
C VAL A 29 7.49 -8.04 7.69
N TYR A 30 6.55 -8.94 7.36
CA TYR A 30 5.60 -9.49 8.32
C TYR A 30 5.77 -11.00 8.44
N LEU A 31 5.71 -11.52 9.67
CA LEU A 31 5.72 -12.96 9.93
C LEU A 31 4.39 -13.62 9.53
N VAL A 32 3.27 -12.90 9.70
CA VAL A 32 1.92 -13.40 9.42
C VAL A 32 1.21 -12.44 8.45
N PRO A 33 1.36 -12.64 7.13
CA PRO A 33 0.70 -11.81 6.14
C PRO A 33 -0.82 -11.93 6.24
N SER A 34 -1.37 -13.13 6.46
CA SER A 34 -2.82 -13.40 6.55
C SER A 34 -3.54 -12.45 7.54
N SER A 35 -2.99 -12.26 8.75
CA SER A 35 -3.58 -11.37 9.76
C SER A 35 -3.58 -9.89 9.34
N LYS A 36 -2.59 -9.44 8.56
CA LYS A 36 -2.59 -8.06 8.04
C LYS A 36 -3.71 -7.83 7.04
N TRP A 37 -4.01 -8.85 6.24
CA TRP A 37 -5.08 -8.82 5.26
C TRP A 37 -6.48 -9.00 5.84
N ARG A 38 -6.61 -9.54 7.06
CA ARG A 38 -7.91 -9.64 7.77
C ARG A 38 -8.46 -8.28 8.21
N ILE A 39 -7.58 -7.37 8.63
CA ILE A 39 -7.97 -6.04 9.15
C ILE A 39 -8.19 -5.04 8.01
N GLY A 40 -7.56 -5.27 6.85
CA GLY A 40 -7.72 -4.44 5.65
C GLY A 40 -6.61 -4.69 4.64
N ASN A 41 -6.42 -3.79 3.68
CA ASN A 41 -5.31 -3.89 2.73
C ASN A 41 -3.95 -3.72 3.45
N CYS A 42 -2.98 -4.55 3.08
CA CYS A 42 -1.62 -4.44 3.61
C CYS A 42 -1.05 -3.03 3.34
N PRO A 43 -0.56 -2.30 4.35
CA PRO A 43 -0.03 -0.95 4.18
C PRO A 43 1.26 -0.90 3.35
N MET A 44 1.93 -2.05 3.22
CA MET A 44 3.16 -2.21 2.45
C MET A 44 2.93 -2.79 1.06
N ALA A 45 1.67 -3.06 0.67
CA ALA A 45 1.36 -3.62 -0.63
C ALA A 45 1.66 -2.59 -1.73
N THR A 46 2.75 -2.81 -2.46
CA THR A 46 3.15 -1.95 -3.59
C THR A 46 2.23 -2.09 -4.79
N HIS A 47 1.57 -3.24 -4.92
CA HIS A 47 0.62 -3.53 -6.00
C HIS A 47 -0.75 -2.91 -5.74
N ILE A 48 -1.15 -2.74 -4.48
CA ILE A 48 -2.33 -1.96 -4.13
C ILE A 48 -1.89 -0.51 -4.11
N LYS A 49 -2.08 0.15 -5.26
CA LYS A 49 -2.30 1.60 -5.24
C LYS A 49 -3.55 1.79 -4.40
N LYS A 50 -3.37 2.12 -3.12
CA LYS A 50 -4.40 2.86 -2.42
C LYS A 50 -4.63 4.05 -3.33
N GLU A 51 -5.77 4.07 -3.99
CA GLU A 51 -6.38 5.32 -4.35
C GLU A 51 -6.58 6.02 -3.01
N THR A 52 -5.51 6.67 -2.54
CA THR A 52 -5.65 7.95 -1.90
C THR A 52 -6.51 8.67 -2.93
N LYS A 53 -7.83 8.70 -2.67
CA LYS A 53 -8.66 9.83 -3.03
C LYS A 53 -7.88 10.99 -2.44
N GLY A 54 -6.86 11.42 -3.19
CA GLY A 54 -6.20 12.68 -3.05
C GLY A 54 -7.37 13.58 -3.25
N ASP A 55 -7.90 13.99 -2.11
CA ASP A 55 -9.00 14.90 -1.97
C ASP A 55 -8.84 15.92 -3.08
N ALA A 56 -9.91 16.12 -3.82
CA ALA A 56 -9.96 17.01 -4.94
C ALA A 56 -9.59 18.42 -4.47
N PHE A 57 -8.30 18.71 -4.31
CA PHE A 57 -7.78 20.06 -4.37
C PHE A 57 -7.72 20.39 -5.84
N LYS A 58 -8.93 20.56 -6.37
CA LYS A 58 -9.28 21.51 -7.40
C LYS A 58 -8.86 22.87 -6.85
N LEU A 59 -7.54 23.11 -6.79
CA LEU A 59 -6.95 24.44 -6.79
C LEU A 59 -7.42 25.04 -8.11
N ASN A 60 -8.62 25.59 -8.05
CA ASN A 60 -9.24 26.30 -9.13
C ASN A 60 -8.38 27.56 -9.29
N PRO A 61 -7.66 27.76 -10.40
CA PRO A 61 -6.86 28.97 -10.61
C PRO A 61 -7.75 30.19 -10.90
N LEU A 62 -8.92 30.29 -10.25
CA LEU A 62 -9.90 31.36 -10.38
C LEU A 62 -9.60 32.57 -9.46
N LYS A 63 -8.37 32.66 -8.93
CA LYS A 63 -7.88 33.85 -8.22
C LYS A 63 -6.49 34.33 -8.67
N ALA A 64 -6.02 33.90 -9.85
CA ALA A 64 -4.90 34.54 -10.54
C ALA A 64 -5.36 35.63 -11.54
N SER A 65 -6.67 35.74 -11.78
CA SER A 65 -7.23 36.84 -12.54
C SER A 65 -7.70 37.94 -11.59
N LYS A 66 -7.15 39.15 -11.76
CA LYS A 66 -7.67 40.44 -11.27
C LYS A 66 -7.20 40.98 -9.91
N ARG A 67 -5.88 41.14 -9.72
CA ARG A 67 -5.36 42.32 -8.99
C ARG A 67 -4.16 42.95 -9.71
N GLY A 68 -4.44 43.52 -10.87
CA GLY A 68 -3.66 44.60 -11.48
C GLY A 68 -4.65 45.63 -12.00
N LYS A 69 -5.28 46.37 -11.08
CA LYS A 69 -6.03 47.60 -11.36
C LYS A 69 -5.06 48.75 -11.08
N LYS A 70 -4.99 49.68 -12.04
CA LYS A 70 -4.18 50.91 -12.11
C LYS A 70 -2.70 50.71 -12.41
#